data_AF-A0A842SXF0-F1
#
_entry.id   AF-A0A842SXF0-F1
#
_cell.length_a   1.000
_cell.length_b   1.000
_cell.length_c   1.000
_cell.angle_alpha   90.00
_cell.angle_beta   90.00
_cell.angle_gamma   90.00
#
_symmetry.space_group_name_H-M   'P 1'
#
loop_
_entity.id
_entity.type
_entity.pdbx_description
1 polymer ?
#
loop_
_entity_poly.entity_id
_entity_poly.type
_entity_poly.pdbx_seq_one_letter_code
_entity_poly.pdbx_strand_id
1 'polypeptide(L)'
;MKRCMSTPRMCEEHGKPSVTRCSWCAKPICETCILEADKHKLCARCASKLAKDTPVLPRLRRTAEGPIRNIDETLTQEQLKAARERYVKQHEEEQERWPKLSE
;
A
#
# COMPACT_ATOMS: atom_id res chain seq x y z
N MET A 1 -19.91 -38.75 -3.71
CA MET A 1 -19.23 -37.46 -3.96
C MET A 1 -20.16 -36.57 -4.78
N LYS A 2 -20.92 -35.66 -4.14
CA LYS A 2 -21.82 -34.73 -4.85
C LYS A 2 -20.96 -33.64 -5.51
N ARG A 3 -20.87 -33.66 -6.84
CA ARG A 3 -20.24 -32.59 -7.61
C ARG A 3 -21.10 -31.33 -7.45
N CYS A 4 -20.58 -30.31 -6.78
CA CYS A 4 -21.22 -29.00 -6.71
C CYS A 4 -21.23 -28.41 -8.12
N MET A 5 -22.31 -28.63 -8.88
CA MET A 5 -22.58 -27.93 -10.13
C MET A 5 -22.93 -26.49 -9.78
N SER A 6 -21.90 -25.68 -9.55
CA SER A 6 -22.06 -24.23 -9.35
C SER A 6 -22.57 -23.65 -10.67
N THR A 7 -23.83 -23.21 -10.70
CA THR A 7 -24.36 -22.38 -11.78
C THR A 7 -23.34 -21.31 -12.16
N PRO A 8 -23.04 -21.10 -13.46
CA PRO A 8 -22.08 -20.09 -13.88
C PRO A 8 -22.58 -18.75 -13.36
N ARG A 9 -21.85 -18.18 -12.40
CA ARG A 9 -22.22 -16.86 -11.87
C ARG A 9 -21.95 -15.86 -12.98
N MET A 10 -22.95 -15.07 -13.34
CA MET A 10 -22.84 -14.06 -14.39
C MET A 10 -22.46 -12.73 -13.76
N CYS A 11 -21.63 -11.94 -14.46
CA CYS A 11 -21.40 -10.56 -14.11
C CYS A 11 -22.68 -9.76 -14.31
N GLU A 12 -23.12 -9.03 -13.28
CA GLU A 12 -24.37 -8.25 -13.33
C GLU A 12 -24.32 -7.09 -14.35
N GLU A 13 -23.12 -6.55 -14.62
CA GLU A 13 -22.96 -5.40 -15.51
C GLU A 13 -22.96 -5.79 -16.99
N HIS A 14 -22.35 -6.93 -17.33
CA HIS A 14 -22.12 -7.34 -18.73
C HIS A 14 -22.86 -8.61 -19.12
N GLY A 15 -23.50 -9.32 -18.19
CA GLY A 15 -24.14 -10.62 -18.44
C GLY A 15 -23.17 -11.73 -18.88
N LYS A 16 -21.85 -11.50 -18.78
CA LYS A 16 -20.80 -12.45 -19.16
C LYS A 16 -20.50 -13.43 -18.01
N PRO A 17 -19.97 -14.63 -18.29
CA PRO A 17 -19.52 -15.53 -17.24
C PRO A 17 -18.48 -14.84 -16.35
N SER A 18 -18.69 -14.90 -15.04
CA SER A 18 -17.75 -14.36 -14.07
C SER A 18 -16.57 -15.29 -13.89
N VAL A 19 -15.39 -14.69 -13.78
CA VAL A 19 -14.12 -15.40 -13.60
C VAL A 19 -13.67 -15.34 -12.14
N THR A 20 -14.13 -14.32 -11.40
CA THR A 20 -13.85 -14.19 -9.97
C THR A 20 -14.95 -13.40 -9.26
N ARG A 21 -14.77 -13.14 -7.96
CA ARG A 21 -15.67 -12.31 -7.15
C ARG A 21 -14.91 -11.09 -6.65
N CYS A 22 -15.61 -9.97 -6.55
CA CYS A 22 -15.06 -8.78 -5.90
C CYS A 22 -14.71 -9.09 -4.44
N SER A 23 -13.51 -8.75 -4.02
CA SER A 23 -12.99 -9.00 -2.66
C SER A 23 -13.75 -8.23 -1.58
N TRP A 24 -14.47 -7.16 -1.95
CA TRP A 24 -15.19 -6.30 -1.01
C TRP A 24 -16.69 -6.61 -0.95
N CYS A 25 -17.38 -6.63 -2.10
CA CYS A 25 -18.83 -6.86 -2.14
C CYS A 25 -19.24 -8.30 -2.49
N ALA A 26 -18.28 -9.21 -2.71
CA ALA A 26 -18.49 -10.61 -3.10
C ALA A 26 -19.31 -10.83 -4.39
N LYS A 27 -19.63 -9.77 -5.14
CA LYS A 27 -20.36 -9.86 -6.41
C LYS A 27 -19.51 -10.51 -7.50
N PRO A 28 -20.11 -11.33 -8.38
CA PRO A 28 -19.43 -11.94 -9.50
C PRO A 28 -18.95 -10.90 -10.52
N ILE A 29 -17.70 -10.99 -10.96
CA ILE A 29 -17.08 -10.08 -11.94
C ILE A 29 -16.46 -10.86 -13.10
N CYS A 30 -16.72 -10.38 -14.32
CA CYS A 30 -16.06 -10.86 -15.54
C CYS A 30 -14.69 -10.21 -15.69
N GLU A 31 -13.83 -10.78 -16.55
CA GLU A 31 -12.45 -10.28 -16.79
C GLU A 31 -12.39 -8.78 -17.10
N THR A 32 -13.36 -8.26 -17.85
CA THR A 32 -13.42 -6.84 -18.20
C THR A 32 -13.78 -5.91 -17.03
N CYS A 33 -14.37 -6.44 -15.96
CA CYS A 33 -14.76 -5.69 -14.77
C CYS A 33 -13.75 -5.78 -13.63
N ILE A 34 -12.70 -6.59 -13.77
CA ILE A 34 -11.70 -6.79 -12.72
C ILE A 34 -10.78 -5.57 -12.70
N LEU A 35 -10.70 -4.92 -11.55
CA LEU A 35 -9.68 -3.93 -11.23
C LEU A 35 -8.83 -4.47 -10.09
N GLU A 36 -7.51 -4.47 -10.27
CA GLU A 36 -6.56 -4.98 -9.28
C GLU A 36 -5.96 -3.81 -8.48
N ALA A 37 -6.13 -3.86 -7.16
CA ALA A 37 -5.55 -2.89 -6.22
C ALA A 37 -4.86 -3.65 -5.07
N ASP A 38 -3.54 -3.50 -4.92
CA ASP A 38 -2.75 -4.08 -3.82
C ASP A 38 -3.09 -5.56 -3.51
N LYS A 39 -3.23 -6.39 -4.56
CA LYS A 39 -3.59 -7.83 -4.53
C LYS A 39 -5.08 -8.16 -4.36
N HIS A 40 -5.96 -7.18 -4.25
CA HIS A 40 -7.40 -7.38 -4.23
C HIS A 40 -8.01 -7.19 -5.61
N LYS A 41 -8.83 -8.17 -6.03
CA LYS A 41 -9.66 -8.06 -7.24
C LYS A 41 -10.98 -7.40 -6.87
N LEU A 42 -11.24 -6.22 -7.41
CA LEU A 42 -12.40 -5.39 -7.09
C LEU A 42 -13.27 -5.16 -8.34
N CYS A 43 -14.56 -4.91 -8.13
CA CYS A 43 -15.43 -4.39 -9.19
C CYS A 43 -15.23 -2.89 -9.35
N ALA A 44 -15.61 -2.34 -10.51
CA ALA A 44 -15.52 -0.90 -10.82
C ALA A 44 -16.05 0.00 -9.69
N ARG A 45 -17.23 -0.30 -9.16
CA ARG A 45 -17.86 0.47 -8.08
C ARG A 45 -17.05 0.46 -6.78
N CYS A 46 -16.52 -0.71 -6.38
CA CYS A 46 -15.72 -0.85 -5.18
C CYS A 46 -14.33 -0.21 -5.33
N ALA A 47 -13.73 -0.33 -6.52
CA ALA A 47 -12.47 0.35 -6.82
C ALA A 47 -12.62 1.87 -6.81
N SER A 48 -13.70 2.41 -7.39
CA SER A 48 -13.96 3.86 -7.36
C SER A 48 -14.24 4.38 -5.96
N LYS A 49 -14.88 3.58 -5.08
CA LYS A 49 -15.04 3.94 -3.67
C LYS A 49 -13.70 3.95 -2.94
N LEU A 50 -12.90 2.90 -3.13
CA LEU A 50 -11.55 2.83 -2.57
C LEU A 50 -10.70 4.03 -3.00
N ALA A 51 -10.71 4.37 -4.30
CA ALA A 51 -9.98 5.53 -4.81
C ALA A 51 -10.47 6.89 -4.25
N LYS A 52 -11.73 6.99 -3.81
CA LYS A 52 -12.29 8.21 -3.19
C LYS A 52 -12.00 8.27 -1.68
N ASP A 53 -12.10 7.14 -1.00
CA ASP A 53 -11.92 7.04 0.45
C ASP A 53 -10.44 6.98 0.86
N THR A 54 -9.55 6.61 -0.07
CA THR A 54 -8.10 6.74 0.09
C THR A 54 -7.55 7.88 -0.79
N PRO A 55 -7.39 9.11 -0.25
CA PRO A 55 -6.46 10.09 -0.83
C PRO A 55 -4.98 9.67 -0.63
N VAL A 56 -4.73 8.46 -0.14
CA VAL A 56 -3.42 7.85 -0.13
C VAL A 56 -3.17 7.34 -1.54
N LEU A 57 -2.52 8.21 -2.33
CA LEU A 57 -1.74 7.83 -3.51
C LEU A 57 -1.26 6.38 -3.36
N PRO A 58 -1.41 5.49 -4.38
CA PRO A 58 -0.69 4.23 -4.33
C PRO A 58 0.73 4.59 -3.93
N ARG A 59 1.29 3.92 -2.92
CA ARG A 59 2.73 4.01 -2.67
C ARG A 59 3.39 3.39 -3.90
N LEU A 60 3.47 4.18 -4.96
CA LEU A 60 4.51 4.10 -5.96
C LEU A 60 5.74 3.99 -5.09
N ARG A 61 6.35 2.80 -5.07
CA ARG A 61 7.71 2.64 -4.61
C ARG A 61 8.44 3.75 -5.34
N ARG A 62 8.79 4.82 -4.63
CA ARG A 62 9.72 5.82 -5.13
C ARG A 62 11.03 5.06 -5.21
N THR A 63 11.23 4.35 -6.31
CA THR A 63 12.55 4.23 -6.90
C THR A 63 13.10 5.66 -6.93
N ALA A 64 14.32 5.78 -6.44
CA ALA A 64 15.06 6.98 -6.12
C ALA A 64 14.77 8.26 -6.96
N GLU A 65 15.11 9.40 -6.36
CA GLU A 65 15.24 10.73 -6.99
C GLU A 65 13.99 11.63 -7.03
N GLY A 66 13.23 11.67 -5.93
CA GLY A 66 12.56 12.92 -5.58
C GLY A 66 13.54 13.84 -4.84
N PRO A 67 13.61 15.15 -5.13
CA PRO A 67 14.41 16.06 -4.31
C PRO A 67 13.94 15.96 -2.86
N ILE A 68 14.88 15.83 -1.92
CA ILE A 68 14.58 15.82 -0.49
C ILE A 68 13.98 17.20 -0.17
N ARG A 69 12.66 17.27 -0.04
CA ARG A 69 11.94 18.50 0.28
C ARG A 69 11.93 18.70 1.79
N ASN A 70 13.09 19.02 2.38
CA ASN A 70 13.24 19.66 3.69
C ASN A 70 14.73 19.89 4.04
N ILE A 71 15.53 20.38 3.10
CA ILE A 71 16.92 20.75 3.37
C ILE A 71 16.93 22.23 3.74
N ASP A 72 17.38 22.54 4.95
CA ASP A 72 17.70 23.91 5.31
C ASP A 72 19.09 24.25 4.73
N GLU A 73 19.07 25.00 3.62
CA GLU A 73 20.29 25.42 2.89
C GLU A 73 21.10 26.47 3.65
N THR A 74 20.58 27.02 4.76
CA THR A 74 21.24 28.04 5.57
C THR A 74 22.13 27.46 6.67
N LEU A 75 22.10 26.14 6.86
CA LEU A 75 22.94 25.44 7.83
C LEU A 75 24.42 25.49 7.43
N THR A 76 25.27 25.95 8.36
CA THR A 76 26.73 25.89 8.17
C THR A 76 27.24 24.46 8.35
N GLN A 77 28.41 24.17 7.77
CA GLN A 77 29.06 22.86 7.90
C GLN A 77 29.33 22.46 9.36
N GLU A 78 29.60 23.44 10.23
CA GLU A 78 29.78 23.23 11.68
C GLU A 78 28.49 22.81 12.37
N GLN A 79 27.36 23.45 12.02
CA GLN A 79 26.05 23.10 12.57
C GLN A 79 25.61 21.69 12.14
N LEU A 80 25.88 21.30 10.90
CA LEU A 80 25.62 19.95 10.40
C LEU A 80 26.44 18.89 11.16
N LYS A 81 27.72 19.17 11.42
CA LYS A 81 28.58 18.27 12.18
C LYS A 81 28.08 18.11 13.62
N ALA A 82 27.75 19.20 14.30
CA ALA A 82 27.22 19.17 15.66
C ALA A 82 25.83 18.50 15.75
N ALA A 83 25.00 18.63 14.73
CA ALA A 83 23.72 17.91 14.66
C ALA A 83 23.94 16.39 14.49
N ARG A 84 24.90 15.99 13.64
CA ARG A 84 25.26 14.58 13.43
C ARG A 84 25.81 13.94 14.69
N GLU A 85 26.70 14.62 15.41
CA GLU A 85 27.27 14.13 16.67
C GLU A 85 26.18 13.92 17.74
N ARG A 86 25.24 14.87 17.86
CA ARG A 86 24.07 14.74 18.75
C ARG A 86 23.19 13.54 18.39
N TYR A 87 22.91 13.36 17.10
CA TYR A 87 22.12 12.23 16.61
C TYR A 87 22.77 10.89 16.95
N VAL A 88 24.08 10.75 16.68
CA VAL A 88 24.83 9.52 16.97
C VAL A 88 24.79 9.20 18.46
N LYS A 89 25.08 10.19 19.31
CA LYS A 89 25.07 10.02 20.76
C LYS A 89 23.69 9.57 21.28
N GLN A 90 22.62 10.23 20.81
CA GLN A 90 21.27 9.86 21.19
C GLN A 90 20.92 8.42 20.78
N HIS A 91 21.37 8.00 19.59
CA HIS A 91 21.14 6.65 19.09
C HIS A 91 21.93 5.59 19.86
N GLU A 92 23.16 5.89 20.27
CA GLU A 92 23.97 5.03 21.14
C GLU A 92 23.32 4.89 22.51
N GLU A 93 22.90 6.00 23.13
CA GLU A 93 22.18 6.01 24.40
C GLU A 93 20.84 5.24 24.34
N GLU A 94 20.13 5.32 23.21
CA GLU A 94 18.89 4.57 23.00
C GLU A 94 19.14 3.07 22.83
N GLN A 95 20.21 2.69 22.14
CA GLN A 95 20.63 1.29 21.99
C GLN A 95 21.12 0.69 23.31
N GLU A 96 21.80 1.46 24.15
CA GLU A 96 22.19 1.03 25.50
C GLU A 96 20.99 0.93 26.44
N ARG A 97 20.01 1.85 26.32
CA ARG A 97 18.79 1.84 27.15
C ARG A 97 17.89 0.63 26.87
N TRP A 98 17.88 0.16 25.63
CA TRP A 98 17.13 -1.02 25.23
C TRP A 98 18.07 -2.04 24.61
N PRO A 99 18.81 -2.84 25.43
CA PRO A 99 19.46 -4.01 24.89
C PRO A 99 18.37 -4.85 24.22
N LYS A 100 18.57 -5.14 22.93
CA LYS A 100 17.64 -5.97 22.15
C LYS A 100 17.30 -7.19 23.01
N LEU A 101 16.01 -7.40 23.28
CA LEU A 101 15.48 -8.70 23.69
C LEU A 101 15.75 -9.65 22.52
N SER A 102 16.96 -10.17 22.46
CA SER A 102 17.36 -11.23 21.56
C SER A 102 17.39 -12.52 22.37
N GLU A 103 16.23 -13.15 22.48
CA GLU A 103 16.06 -14.61 22.54
C GLU A 103 14.89 -14.99 21.61
#